data_AF-A0ABC8C437-F1
#
_entry.id   AF-A0ABC8C437-F1
#
_cell.length_a   1.000
_cell.length_b   1.000
_cell.length_c   1.000
_cell.angle_alpha   90.00
_cell.angle_beta   90.00
_cell.angle_gamma   90.00
#
_symmetry.space_group_name_H-M   'P 1'
#
loop_
_entity.id
_entity.type
_entity.pdbx_description
1 polymer ?
#
loop_
_entity_poly.entity_id
_entity_poly.type
_entity_poly.pdbx_seq_one_letter_code
_entity_poly.pdbx_strand_id
1 'polypeptide(L)'
;MWLDPDRFEDLNYTVHVLFDDFCDADHPLPWLGQCLRTMEEVELMAALGAAYSAVQESVGASARDEVYLDAPGWSAVVAAAARLAQVLVSNDHAALSKLHDAGCHRPPDTEPTASGAEDQHASS
;
A
#
# COMPACT_ATOMS: atom_id res chain seq x y z
N MET A 1 17.88 -2.18 -10.84
CA MET A 1 18.60 -2.10 -9.55
C MET A 1 18.34 -3.42 -8.85
N TRP A 2 19.35 -4.27 -8.70
CA TRP A 2 19.20 -5.58 -8.03
C TRP A 2 19.74 -5.40 -6.62
N LEU A 3 18.91 -5.66 -5.61
CA LEU A 3 19.25 -5.46 -4.19
C LEU A 3 20.13 -6.61 -3.69
N ASP A 4 21.11 -6.28 -2.86
CA ASP A 4 22.02 -7.22 -2.21
C ASP A 4 21.28 -8.03 -1.12
N PRO A 5 21.22 -9.37 -1.19
CA PRO A 5 20.47 -10.18 -0.24
C PRO A 5 20.96 -10.06 1.20
N ASP A 6 22.26 -9.83 1.43
CA ASP A 6 22.82 -9.68 2.79
C ASP A 6 22.36 -8.37 3.46
N ARG A 7 21.85 -7.40 2.69
CA ARG A 7 21.21 -6.18 3.22
C ARG A 7 19.73 -6.37 3.53
N PHE A 8 19.07 -7.35 2.93
CA PHE A 8 17.62 -7.59 3.14
C PHE A 8 17.34 -8.36 4.44
N GLU A 9 18.34 -9.07 4.97
CA GLU A 9 18.26 -9.70 6.30
C GLU A 9 18.52 -8.73 7.45
N ASP A 10 18.98 -7.51 7.15
CA ASP A 10 19.10 -6.42 8.11
C ASP A 10 17.72 -5.78 8.31
N LEU A 11 17.12 -6.04 9.47
CA LEU A 11 15.81 -5.53 9.86
C LEU A 11 15.82 -4.00 9.86
N ASN A 12 16.89 -3.38 10.35
CA ASN A 12 17.02 -1.93 10.38
C ASN A 12 17.03 -1.35 8.95
N TYR A 13 17.71 -1.99 8.00
CA TYR A 13 17.66 -1.59 6.59
C TYR A 13 16.28 -1.77 5.96
N THR A 14 15.62 -2.89 6.22
CA THR A 14 14.28 -3.19 5.68
C THR A 14 13.23 -2.21 6.21
N VAL A 15 13.31 -1.91 7.50
CA VAL A 15 12.46 -0.90 8.14
C VAL A 15 12.72 0.46 7.50
N HIS A 16 13.98 0.93 7.44
CA HIS A 16 14.27 2.25 6.84
C HIS A 16 13.78 2.38 5.40
N VAL A 17 13.98 1.38 4.54
CA VAL A 17 13.52 1.47 3.15
C VAL A 17 11.98 1.50 3.08
N LEU A 18 11.29 0.65 3.83
CA LEU A 18 9.82 0.61 3.80
C LEU A 18 9.19 1.86 4.43
N PHE A 19 9.76 2.35 5.53
CA PHE A 19 9.20 3.41 6.34
C PHE A 19 9.77 4.81 6.10
N ASP A 20 10.84 4.97 5.29
CA ASP A 20 11.32 6.29 4.86
C ASP A 20 11.16 6.48 3.34
N ASP A 21 11.55 5.50 2.52
CA ASP A 21 11.57 5.67 1.06
C ASP A 21 10.19 5.46 0.40
N PHE A 22 9.37 4.56 0.95
CA PHE A 22 8.06 4.20 0.38
C PHE A 22 6.85 4.78 1.14
N CYS A 23 7.01 5.07 2.42
CA CYS A 23 6.00 5.75 3.22
C CYS A 23 6.62 6.23 4.54
N ASP A 24 6.95 7.53 4.63
CA ASP A 24 7.38 8.18 5.87
C ASP A 24 6.40 7.85 7.02
N ALA A 25 6.84 7.03 7.97
CA ALA A 25 6.01 6.59 9.09
C ALA A 25 5.82 7.67 10.16
N ASP A 26 6.72 8.66 10.23
CA ASP A 26 6.59 9.81 11.11
C ASP A 26 5.62 10.85 10.53
N HIS A 27 5.51 10.91 9.20
CA HIS A 27 4.58 11.78 8.48
C HIS A 27 3.81 11.03 7.37
N PRO A 28 2.86 10.13 7.70
CA PRO A 28 2.19 9.29 6.70
C PRO A 28 1.09 10.00 5.90
N LEU A 29 0.59 11.15 6.36
CA LEU A 29 -0.53 11.86 5.73
C LEU A 29 -0.30 12.24 4.25
N PRO A 30 0.88 12.74 3.83
CA PRO A 30 1.16 13.05 2.43
C PRO A 30 1.08 11.83 1.50
N TRP A 31 1.17 10.61 2.04
CA TRP A 31 1.11 9.36 1.28
C TRP A 31 -0.33 8.86 1.06
N LEU A 32 -1.33 9.56 1.60
CA LEU A 32 -2.75 9.30 1.32
C LEU A 32 -3.08 9.59 -0.15
N GLY A 33 -3.72 8.62 -0.80
CA GLY A 33 -4.00 8.60 -2.24
C GLY A 33 -2.82 8.13 -3.10
N GLN A 34 -1.64 7.91 -2.52
CA GLN A 34 -0.46 7.40 -3.22
C GLN A 34 -0.21 5.92 -2.86
N CYS A 35 0.27 5.70 -1.64
CA CYS A 35 0.58 4.37 -1.10
C CYS A 35 -0.41 3.96 -0.01
N LEU A 36 -1.05 4.92 0.65
CA LEU A 36 -2.13 4.71 1.61
C LEU A 36 -3.46 5.12 0.97
N ARG A 37 -4.51 4.32 1.14
CA ARG A 37 -5.83 4.53 0.54
C ARG A 37 -6.80 5.24 1.49
N THR A 38 -6.67 5.03 2.80
CA THR A 38 -7.64 5.48 3.81
C THR A 38 -6.97 6.20 4.98
N MET A 39 -7.75 7.02 5.70
CA MET A 39 -7.26 7.64 6.94
C MET A 39 -6.91 6.61 8.02
N GLU A 40 -7.62 5.47 8.08
CA GLU A 40 -7.28 4.39 9.03
C GLU A 40 -5.87 3.86 8.76
N GLU A 41 -5.48 3.69 7.49
CA GLU A 41 -4.11 3.27 7.14
C GLU A 41 -3.06 4.32 7.51
N VAL A 42 -3.38 5.61 7.40
CA VAL A 42 -2.51 6.71 7.84
C VAL A 42 -2.30 6.66 9.36
N GLU A 43 -3.37 6.51 10.12
CA GLU A 43 -3.32 6.42 11.58
C GLU A 43 -2.53 5.19 12.06
N LEU A 44 -2.74 4.04 11.41
CA LEU A 44 -2.03 2.81 11.72
C LEU A 44 -0.55 2.87 11.33
N MET A 45 -0.22 3.53 10.21
CA MET A 45 1.16 3.78 9.82
C MET A 45 1.88 4.65 10.86
N ALA A 46 1.24 5.74 11.31
CA ALA A 46 1.78 6.61 12.35
C ALA A 46 1.98 5.85 13.68
N ALA A 47 1.02 5.00 14.05
CA ALA A 47 1.12 4.18 15.26
C ALA A 47 2.30 3.18 15.19
N LEU A 48 2.56 2.63 14.01
CA LEU A 48 3.70 1.75 13.78
C LEU A 48 5.03 2.50 13.87
N GLY A 49 5.14 3.67 13.23
CA GLY A 49 6.30 4.55 13.35
C GLY A 49 6.60 4.91 14.81
N ALA A 50 5.59 5.34 15.55
CA ALA A 50 5.73 5.68 16.97
C ALA A 50 6.19 4.49 17.82
N ALA A 51 5.65 3.29 17.59
CA ALA A 51 6.06 2.09 18.31
C ALA A 51 7.53 1.72 18.02
N TYR A 52 7.95 1.81 16.76
CA TYR A 52 9.32 1.53 16.36
C TYR A 52 10.30 2.57 16.94
N SER A 53 9.98 3.86 16.82
CA SER A 53 10.77 4.96 17.36
C SER A 53 10.95 4.83 18.88
N ALA A 54 9.93 4.40 19.62
CA ALA A 54 10.07 4.13 21.06
C ALA A 54 11.06 3.00 21.38
N VAL A 55 11.08 1.92 20.59
CA VAL A 55 12.08 0.87 20.73
C VAL A 55 13.46 1.42 20.40
N GLN A 56 13.59 2.12 19.27
CA GLN A 56 14.82 2.73 18.80
C GLN A 56 15.43 3.69 19.83
N GLU A 57 14.63 4.54 20.46
CA GLU A 57 15.05 5.43 21.54
C GLU A 57 15.57 4.67 22.77
N SER A 58 15.01 3.48 23.04
CA SER A 58 15.39 2.67 24.20
C SER A 58 16.68 1.88 24.03
N VAL A 59 16.95 1.38 22.82
CA VAL A 59 18.13 0.52 22.54
C VAL A 59 19.24 1.25 21.77
N GLY A 60 18.92 2.40 21.19
CA GLY A 60 19.79 3.20 20.34
C GLY A 60 19.64 2.83 18.86
N ALA A 61 19.58 3.86 17.99
CA ALA A 61 19.38 3.70 16.55
C ALA A 61 20.43 2.82 15.84
N SER A 62 21.64 2.72 16.37
CA SER A 62 22.71 1.89 15.82
C SER A 62 22.81 0.50 16.44
N ALA A 63 21.83 0.08 17.25
CA ALA A 63 21.82 -1.26 17.83
C ALA A 63 21.67 -2.34 16.75
N ARG A 64 22.16 -3.55 17.04
CA ARG A 64 21.94 -4.70 16.15
C ARG A 64 20.51 -5.20 16.27
N ASP A 65 20.02 -5.86 15.22
CA ASP A 65 18.67 -6.42 15.15
C ASP A 65 18.28 -7.27 16.36
N GLU A 66 19.20 -8.11 16.86
CA GLU A 66 18.89 -8.98 17.99
C GLU A 66 18.51 -8.17 19.25
N VAL A 67 19.10 -6.97 19.41
CA VAL A 67 18.79 -6.06 20.52
C VAL A 67 17.42 -5.41 20.35
N TYR A 68 17.01 -5.09 19.11
CA TYR A 68 15.65 -4.61 18.84
C TYR A 68 14.61 -5.69 19.12
N LEU A 69 14.86 -6.93 18.65
CA LEU A 69 13.94 -8.06 18.83
C LEU A 69 13.76 -8.45 20.30
N ASP A 70 14.83 -8.33 21.10
CA ASP A 70 14.81 -8.59 22.54
C ASP A 70 14.25 -7.42 23.37
N ALA A 71 13.99 -6.25 22.75
CA ALA A 71 13.49 -5.09 23.46
C ALA A 71 12.06 -5.35 23.99
N PRO A 72 11.74 -4.99 25.25
CA PRO A 72 10.39 -5.19 25.80
C PRO A 72 9.27 -4.55 24.97
N GLY A 73 9.56 -3.44 24.28
CA GLY A 73 8.63 -2.73 23.41
C GLY A 73 8.38 -3.38 22.04
N TRP A 74 9.18 -4.37 21.65
CA TRP A 74 9.10 -4.97 20.31
C TRP A 74 7.73 -5.59 20.01
N SER A 75 7.09 -6.19 21.02
CA SER A 75 5.75 -6.74 20.89
C SER A 75 4.69 -5.72 20.43
N ALA A 76 4.85 -4.44 20.79
CA ALA A 76 3.97 -3.36 20.36
C ALA A 76 4.18 -3.03 18.87
N VAL A 77 5.43 -3.06 18.40
CA VAL A 77 5.78 -2.90 16.98
C VAL A 77 5.10 -4.00 16.16
N VAL A 78 5.24 -5.26 16.59
CA VAL A 78 4.61 -6.40 15.92
C VAL A 78 3.09 -6.26 15.88
N ALA A 79 2.46 -5.85 16.98
CA ALA A 79 1.01 -5.66 17.04
C ALA A 79 0.53 -4.55 16.09
N ALA A 80 1.23 -3.41 16.05
CA ALA A 80 0.91 -2.31 15.14
C ALA A 80 1.08 -2.73 13.67
N ALA A 81 2.18 -3.40 13.34
CA ALA A 81 2.44 -3.92 11.99
C ALA A 81 1.39 -4.94 11.54
N ALA A 82 1.02 -5.89 12.42
CA ALA A 82 0.00 -6.87 12.12
C ALA A 82 -1.36 -6.22 11.84
N ARG A 83 -1.74 -5.20 12.63
CA ARG A 83 -2.99 -4.47 12.41
C ARG A 83 -2.98 -3.69 11.10
N LEU A 84 -1.89 -2.98 10.80
CA LEU A 84 -1.74 -2.26 9.54
C LEU A 84 -1.84 -3.21 8.34
N ALA A 85 -1.12 -4.34 8.37
CA ALA A 85 -1.15 -5.33 7.31
C ALA A 85 -2.56 -5.89 7.05
N GLN A 86 -3.32 -6.17 8.12
CA GLN A 86 -4.71 -6.63 8.02
C GLN A 86 -5.59 -5.62 7.29
N VAL A 87 -5.46 -4.33 7.61
CA VAL A 87 -6.25 -3.26 6.98
C VAL A 87 -5.87 -3.08 5.52
N LEU A 88 -4.57 -3.03 5.19
CA LEU A 88 -4.08 -2.92 3.81
C LEU A 88 -4.63 -4.06 2.93
N VAL A 89 -4.48 -5.31 3.38
CA VAL A 89 -4.97 -6.48 2.65
C VAL A 89 -6.49 -6.46 2.50
N SER A 90 -7.21 -6.08 3.55
CA SER A 90 -8.68 -6.00 3.51
C SER A 90 -9.14 -4.94 2.52
N ASN A 91 -8.50 -3.77 2.51
CA ASN A 91 -8.81 -2.68 1.61
C ASN A 91 -8.48 -3.05 0.16
N ASP A 92 -7.35 -3.71 -0.10
CA ASP A 92 -6.98 -4.19 -1.44
C ASP A 92 -7.95 -5.22 -1.97
N HIS A 93 -8.35 -6.19 -1.14
CA HIS A 93 -9.36 -7.16 -1.52
C HIS A 93 -10.70 -6.48 -1.84
N ALA A 94 -11.13 -5.50 -1.04
CA ALA A 94 -12.35 -4.75 -1.30
C ALA A 94 -12.27 -3.92 -2.60
N ALA A 95 -11.11 -3.33 -2.90
CA ALA A 95 -10.89 -2.58 -4.13
C ALA A 95 -10.93 -3.49 -5.37
N LEU A 96 -10.27 -4.65 -5.30
CA LEU A 96 -10.28 -5.66 -6.35
C LEU A 96 -11.67 -6.23 -6.60
N SER A 97 -12.45 -6.50 -5.55
CA SER A 97 -13.84 -6.95 -5.69
C SER A 97 -14.69 -5.91 -6.41
N LYS A 98 -14.60 -4.63 -6.03
CA LYS A 98 -15.34 -3.53 -6.71
C LYS A 98 -14.96 -3.42 -8.19
N LEU A 99 -13.68 -3.59 -8.51
CA LEU A 99 -13.21 -3.57 -9.89
C LEU A 99 -13.76 -4.76 -10.69
N HIS A 100 -13.80 -5.95 -10.09
CA HIS A 100 -14.40 -7.14 -10.70
C HIS A 100 -15.88 -6.92 -11.01
N ASP A 101 -16.65 -6.45 -10.03
CA ASP A 101 -18.08 -6.16 -10.20
C ASP A 101 -18.31 -5.12 -11.31
N ALA A 102 -17.53 -4.03 -11.32
CA ALA A 102 -17.60 -3.01 -12.36
C ALA A 102 -17.26 -3.55 -13.76
N GLY A 103 -16.30 -4.47 -13.86
CA GLY A 103 -15.92 -5.14 -15.10
C GLY A 103 -17.01 -6.09 -15.62
N CYS A 104 -17.72 -6.78 -14.73
CA CYS A 104 -18.88 -7.62 -15.07
C CYS A 104 -20.09 -6.80 -15.54
N HIS A 105 -20.16 -5.51 -15.18
CA HIS A 105 -21.24 -4.59 -15.59
C HIS A 105 -20.98 -3.87 -16.91
N ARG A 106 -19.96 -4.24 -17.71
CA ARG A 106 -19.79 -3.69 -19.05
C ARG A 106 -21.05 -3.99 -19.88
N PRO A 107 -21.76 -2.98 -20.40
CA PRO A 107 -22.91 -3.23 -21.27
C PRO A 107 -22.45 -4.05 -22.48
N PRO A 108 -23.24 -5.02 -22.97
CA PRO A 108 -22.94 -5.60 -24.28
C PRO A 108 -22.87 -4.44 -25.28
N ASP A 109 -21.80 -4.39 -26.07
CA ASP A 109 -21.64 -3.41 -27.13
C ASP A 109 -22.94 -3.39 -27.94
N THR A 110 -23.69 -2.30 -27.86
CA THR A 110 -24.85 -2.10 -28.73
C THR A 110 -24.30 -2.13 -30.15
N GLU A 111 -24.60 -3.21 -30.87
CA GLU A 111 -24.23 -3.36 -32.28
C GLU A 111 -24.61 -2.07 -33.03
N PRO A 112 -23.73 -1.54 -33.89
CA PRO A 112 -24.09 -0.41 -34.72
C PRO A 112 -25.21 -0.85 -35.63
N THR A 113 -26.40 -0.26 -35.44
CA THR A 113 -27.54 -0.43 -36.33
C THR A 113 -27.10 -0.07 -37.75
N ALA A 114 -26.84 -1.10 -38.56
CA ALA A 114 -26.68 -0.98 -40.00
C ALA A 114 -28.04 -0.55 -40.58
N SER A 115 -28.34 0.75 -40.53
CA SER A 115 -29.40 1.33 -41.34
C SER A 115 -28.78 1.71 -42.67
N GLY A 116 -28.88 0.80 -43.62
CA GLY A 116 -28.77 1.15 -45.03
C GLY A 116 -29.80 2.22 -45.38
N ALA A 117 -29.36 3.25 -46.10
CA ALA A 117 -30.22 4.11 -46.91
C ALA A 117 -29.39 4.47 -48.15
N GLU A 118 -29.52 3.56 -49.10
CA GLU A 118 -29.33 3.63 -50.55
C GLU A 118 -28.97 4.99 -51.18
N ASP A 119 -27.92 4.91 -52.00
CA ASP A 119 -27.67 5.75 -53.18
C ASP A 119 -28.95 5.98 -54.00
N GLN A 120 -29.27 7.24 -54.29
CA GLN A 120 -29.97 7.60 -55.53
C GLN A 120 -29.29 8.81 -56.19
N HIS A 121 -28.57 8.49 -57.26
CA HIS A 121 -28.21 9.31 -58.42
C HIS A 121 -29.21 10.44 -58.75
N ALA A 122 -28.71 11.62 -59.14
CA ALA A 122 -28.64 12.04 -60.55
C ALA A 122 -28.22 13.51 -60.72
N SER A 123 -27.30 13.72 -61.66
CA SER A 123 -26.90 15.00 -62.25
C SER A 123 -28.08 15.75 -62.89
N SER A 124 -28.08 17.09 -62.80
CA SER A 124 -27.77 17.98 -63.94
C SER A 124 -27.68 19.44 -63.52
#